data_AF-A0A5P8VQN7-F1
#
_entry.id   AF-A0A5P8VQN7-F1
#
_cell.length_a   1.000
_cell.length_b   1.000
_cell.length_c   1.000
_cell.angle_alpha   90.00
_cell.angle_beta   90.00
_cell.angle_gamma   90.00
#
_symmetry.space_group_name_H-M   'P 1'
#
loop_
_entity.id
_entity.type
_entity.pdbx_description
1 polymer ?
#
loop_
_entity_poly.entity_id
_entity_poly.type
_entity_poly.pdbx_seq_one_letter_code
_entity_poly.pdbx_strand_id
1 'polypeptide(L)'
;MDFLIRYLEQNVVKENHKKYGKIMKLVRFLLGLLVPPLGVFLTVGVGPTLFINILLTVLGWLPGSIHAIWVIAKHDEQLNREGNIY
;
A
#
# COMPACT_ATOMS: atom_id res chain seq x y z
N MET A 1 6.96 27.43 -26.50
CA MET A 1 6.17 27.55 -25.26
C MET A 1 5.52 26.22 -24.89
N ASP A 2 4.78 25.59 -25.81
CA ASP A 2 4.04 24.33 -25.53
C ASP A 2 4.91 23.17 -25.00
N PHE A 3 6.14 23.04 -25.49
CA PHE A 3 7.08 22.03 -24.98
C PHE A 3 7.47 22.27 -23.51
N LEU A 4 7.70 23.52 -23.13
CA LEU A 4 8.04 23.92 -21.76
C LEU A 4 6.86 23.71 -20.82
N ILE A 5 5.65 24.06 -21.26
CA ILE A 5 4.42 23.82 -20.49
C ILE A 5 4.23 22.31 -20.26
N ARG A 6 4.35 21.48 -21.31
CA ARG A 6 4.27 20.02 -21.18
C ARG A 6 5.36 19.45 -20.26
N TYR A 7 6.59 19.96 -20.36
CA TYR A 7 7.68 19.53 -19.50
C TYR A 7 7.40 19.84 -18.02
N LEU A 8 6.89 21.05 -17.72
CA LEU A 8 6.51 21.43 -16.37
C LEU A 8 5.35 20.59 -15.84
N GLU A 9 4.30 20.38 -16.65
CA GLU A 9 3.17 19.52 -16.30
C GLU A 9 3.62 18.09 -15.99
N GLN A 10 4.50 17.50 -16.80
CA GLN A 10 5.02 16.14 -16.57
C GLN A 10 5.84 16.05 -15.28
N ASN A 11 6.62 17.09 -14.94
CA ASN A 11 7.36 17.12 -13.68
C ASN A 11 6.43 17.24 -12.48
N VAL A 12 5.43 18.13 -12.55
CA VAL A 12 4.42 18.31 -11.48
C VAL A 12 3.60 17.03 -11.27
N VAL A 13 3.20 16.33 -12.34
CA VAL A 13 2.47 15.06 -12.24
C VAL A 13 3.33 13.97 -11.60
N LYS A 14 4.60 13.83 -12.01
CA LYS A 14 5.54 12.86 -11.40
C LYS A 14 5.76 13.12 -9.91
N GLU A 15 5.91 14.39 -9.54
CA GLU A 15 6.09 14.77 -8.13
C GLU A 15 4.86 14.43 -7.29
N ASN A 16 3.66 14.76 -7.79
CA ASN A 16 2.40 14.42 -7.14
C ASN A 16 2.23 12.91 -6.99
N HIS A 17 2.47 12.12 -8.04
CA HIS A 17 2.36 10.67 -7.97
C HIS A 17 3.27 10.07 -6.89
N LYS A 18 4.52 10.54 -6.78
CA LYS A 18 5.45 10.13 -5.72
C LYS A 18 4.94 10.52 -4.32
N LYS A 19 4.38 11.72 -4.17
CA LYS A 19 3.83 12.23 -2.91
C LYS A 19 2.63 11.39 -2.46
N TYR A 20 1.64 11.19 -3.32
CA TYR A 20 0.45 10.39 -3.00
C TYR A 20 0.79 8.92 -2.78
N GLY A 21 1.73 8.35 -3.53
CA GLY A 21 2.23 6.99 -3.31
C GLY A 21 2.77 6.78 -1.89
N LYS A 22 3.57 7.72 -1.36
CA LYS A 22 4.04 7.67 0.04
C LYS A 22 2.90 7.76 1.06
N ILE A 23 1.93 8.65 0.83
CA ILE A 23 0.79 8.82 1.75
C ILE A 23 -0.04 7.54 1.79
N MET A 24 -0.33 6.92 0.65
CA MET A 24 -1.10 5.67 0.59
C MET A 24 -0.39 4.51 1.31
N LYS A 25 0.93 4.41 1.20
CA LYS A 25 1.73 3.43 1.97
C LYS A 25 1.59 3.65 3.48
N LEU A 26 1.71 4.90 3.92
CA LEU A 26 1.56 5.25 5.34
C LEU A 26 0.16 4.92 5.85
N VAL A 27 -0.88 5.26 5.08
CA VAL A 27 -2.28 4.95 5.43
C VAL A 27 -2.49 3.44 5.55
N ARG A 28 -2.00 2.64 4.60
CA ARG A 28 -2.08 1.17 4.67
C ARG A 28 -1.39 0.62 5.92
N PHE A 29 -0.21 1.14 6.27
CA PHE A 29 0.55 0.71 7.45
C PHE A 29 -0.17 1.07 8.76
N LEU A 30 -0.67 2.31 8.87
CA LEU A 30 -1.45 2.76 10.03
C LEU A 30 -2.73 1.95 10.20
N LEU A 31 -3.46 1.71 9.11
CA LEU A 31 -4.67 0.89 9.12
C LEU A 31 -4.37 -0.58 9.42
N GLY A 32 -3.28 -1.14 8.90
CA GLY A 32 -2.86 -2.52 9.18
C GLY A 32 -2.47 -2.76 10.64
N LEU A 33 -2.01 -1.72 11.34
CA LEU A 33 -1.74 -1.80 12.78
C LEU A 33 -3.03 -1.59 13.61
N LEU A 34 -3.80 -0.52 13.34
CA LEU A 34 -4.96 -0.16 14.15
C LEU A 34 -6.14 -1.11 13.93
N VAL A 35 -6.42 -1.45 12.68
CA VAL A 35 -7.51 -2.34 12.25
C VAL A 35 -6.97 -3.31 11.20
N PRO A 36 -6.29 -4.39 11.63
CA PRO A 36 -5.57 -5.27 10.72
C PRO A 36 -6.37 -5.75 9.50
N PRO A 37 -7.67 -6.13 9.64
CA PRO A 37 -8.48 -6.55 8.49
C PRO A 37 -8.63 -5.45 7.42
N LEU A 38 -8.76 -4.18 7.83
CA LEU A 38 -8.91 -3.05 6.91
C LEU A 38 -7.60 -2.75 6.15
N GLY A 39 -6.44 -2.81 6.83
CA GLY A 39 -5.15 -2.60 6.17
C GLY A 39 -4.85 -3.65 5.11
N VAL A 40 -5.17 -4.92 5.39
CA VAL A 40 -5.04 -6.03 4.41
C VAL A 40 -6.02 -5.86 3.27
N PHE A 41 -7.29 -5.56 3.57
CA PHE A 41 -8.32 -5.34 2.55
C PHE A 41 -7.95 -4.24 1.55
N LEU A 42 -7.40 -3.12 2.01
CA LEU A 42 -6.97 -2.01 1.13
C LEU A 42 -5.69 -2.30 0.33
N THR A 43 -5.00 -3.38 0.67
CA THR A 43 -3.74 -3.79 0.02
C THR A 43 -3.99 -4.88 -1.00
N VAL A 44 -4.70 -5.95 -0.62
CA VAL A 44 -4.91 -7.13 -1.47
C VAL A 44 -6.36 -7.37 -1.89
N GLY A 45 -7.32 -6.59 -1.37
CA GLY A 45 -8.75 -6.75 -1.66
C GLY A 45 -9.43 -7.86 -0.86
N VAL A 46 -10.54 -8.39 -1.40
CA VAL A 46 -11.25 -9.54 -0.84
C VAL A 46 -10.56 -10.82 -1.28
N GLY A 47 -10.06 -11.61 -0.34
CA GLY A 47 -9.43 -12.89 -0.64
C GLY A 47 -9.11 -13.72 0.61
N PRO A 48 -8.48 -14.90 0.42
CA PRO A 48 -8.14 -15.82 1.52
C PRO A 48 -7.28 -15.16 2.61
N THR A 49 -6.40 -14.22 2.22
CA THR A 49 -5.56 -13.43 3.13
C THR A 49 -6.38 -12.59 4.12
N LEU A 50 -7.55 -12.08 3.70
CA LEU A 50 -8.45 -11.34 4.58
C LEU A 50 -9.08 -12.25 5.65
N PHE A 51 -9.52 -13.45 5.25
CA PHE A 51 -10.12 -14.43 6.16
C PHE A 51 -9.10 -14.96 7.18
N ILE A 52 -7.87 -15.25 6.73
CA ILE A 52 -6.75 -15.59 7.61
C ILE A 52 -6.48 -14.46 8.60
N ASN A 53 -6.47 -13.21 8.13
CA ASN A 53 -6.22 -12.08 9.02
C ASN A 53 -7.34 -11.93 10.07
N ILE A 54 -8.61 -12.09 9.70
CA ILE A 54 -9.74 -12.05 10.64
C ILE A 54 -9.60 -13.17 11.68
N LEU A 55 -9.28 -14.40 11.26
CA LEU A 55 -9.07 -15.53 12.17
C LEU A 55 -7.89 -15.26 13.14
N LEU A 56 -6.78 -14.74 12.63
CA LEU A 56 -5.62 -14.36 13.45
C LEU A 56 -5.99 -13.24 14.43
N THR A 57 -6.75 -12.24 14.01
CA THR A 57 -7.14 -11.12 14.87
C THR A 57 -8.05 -11.58 16.03
N VAL A 58 -8.90 -12.60 15.81
CA VAL A 58 -9.74 -13.23 16.84
C VAL A 58 -8.92 -14.11 17.79
N LEU A 59 -7.89 -14.80 17.30
CA LEU A 59 -6.93 -15.55 18.13
C LEU A 59 -5.98 -14.63 18.93
N GLY A 60 -5.78 -13.40 18.45
CA GLY A 60 -5.00 -12.35 19.10
C GLY A 60 -4.70 -11.19 18.14
N TRP A 61 -4.79 -9.96 18.63
CA TRP A 61 -4.56 -8.78 17.79
C TRP A 61 -3.10 -8.66 17.27
N LEU A 62 -2.14 -9.14 18.07
CA LEU A 62 -0.70 -9.14 17.72
C LEU A 62 -0.36 -9.95 16.45
N PRO A 63 -0.72 -11.25 16.33
CA PRO A 63 -0.44 -12.01 15.11
C PRO A 63 -1.13 -11.44 13.87
N GLY A 64 -2.37 -10.91 14.01
CA GLY A 64 -3.07 -10.23 12.91
C GLY A 64 -2.34 -8.96 12.43
N SER A 65 -1.86 -8.14 13.36
CA SER A 65 -1.10 -6.91 13.03
C SER A 65 0.21 -7.21 12.30
N ILE A 66 0.96 -8.24 12.74
CA ILE A 66 2.21 -8.65 12.10
C ILE A 66 1.93 -9.19 10.68
N HIS A 67 0.91 -10.02 10.53
CA HIS A 67 0.51 -10.54 9.22
C HIS A 67 0.12 -9.42 8.26
N ALA A 68 -0.67 -8.44 8.73
CA ALA A 68 -1.06 -7.28 7.93
C ALA A 68 0.14 -6.46 7.44
N ILE A 69 1.09 -6.16 8.33
CA ILE A 69 2.32 -5.43 7.99
C ILE A 69 3.15 -6.20 6.96
N TRP A 70 3.31 -7.51 7.14
CA TRP A 70 4.07 -8.34 6.20
C TRP A 70 3.45 -8.36 4.81
N VAL A 71 2.12 -8.46 4.72
CA VAL A 71 1.39 -8.38 3.44
C VAL A 71 1.59 -7.02 2.76
N ILE A 72 1.47 -5.92 3.51
CA ILE A 72 1.67 -4.56 2.98
C ILE A 72 3.10 -4.38 2.45
N ALA A 73 4.10 -4.79 3.22
CA ALA A 73 5.51 -4.67 2.84
C ALA A 73 5.83 -5.49 1.58
N LYS A 74 5.33 -6.73 1.51
CA LYS A 74 5.54 -7.61 0.35
C LYS A 74 4.88 -7.07 -0.91
N HIS A 75 3.66 -6.54 -0.79
CA HIS A 75 2.96 -5.94 -1.93
C HIS A 75 3.67 -4.68 -2.44
N ASP A 76 4.21 -3.86 -1.53
CA ASP A 76 4.98 -2.67 -1.89
C ASP A 76 6.29 -3.01 -2.62
N GLU A 77 6.96 -4.09 -2.20
CA GLU A 77 8.16 -4.58 -2.88
C GLU A 77 7.86 -5.05 -4.31
N GLN A 78 6.73 -5.73 -4.53
CA GLN A 78 6.30 -6.15 -5.86
C GLN A 78 6.03 -4.95 -6.78
N LEU A 79 5.30 -3.94 -6.29
CA LEU A 79 5.04 -2.71 -7.05
C LEU A 79 6.33 -1.96 -7.40
N ASN A 80 7.29 -1.90 -6.46
CA ASN A 80 8.58 -1.26 -6.71
C ASN A 80 9.42 -2.03 -7.74
N ARG A 81 9.34 -3.37 -7.75
CA ARG A 81 10.02 -4.19 -8.77
C ARG A 81 9.40 -3.99 -10.15
N GLU A 82 8.08 -4.00 -10.26
CA GLU A 82 7.38 -3.76 -11.53
C GLU A 82 7.71 -2.37 -12.08
N GLY A 83 7.64 -1.34 -11.25
CA GLY A 83 7.98 0.04 -11.66
C GLY A 83 9.47 0.28 -11.97
N ASN A 84 10.36 -0.67 -11.67
CA ASN A 84 11.78 -0.61 -12.05
C ASN A 84 12.10 -1.42 -13.33
N ILE A 85 11.15 -2.24 -13.80
CA ILE A 85 11.28 -3.06 -15.02
C ILE A 85 10.72 -2.32 -16.25
N TYR A 86 9.81 -1.36 -16.05
CA TYR A 86 9.22 -0.50 -17.10
C TYR A 86 9.80 0.92 -17.07
#